data_AF-A0A7S3KVB4-F1
#
_entry.id   AF-A0A7S3KVB4-F1
#
_cell.length_a   1.000
_cell.length_b   1.000
_cell.length_c   1.000
_cell.angle_alpha   90.00
_cell.angle_beta   90.00
_cell.angle_gamma   90.00
#
_symmetry.space_group_name_H-M   'P 1'
#
loop_
_entity.id
_entity.type
_entity.pdbx_description
1 polymer ?
#
loop_
_entity_poly.entity_id
_entity_poly.type
_entity_poly.pdbx_seq_one_letter_code
_entity_poly.pdbx_strand_id
1 'polypeptide(L)'
;HGSFGDNPQFKLTVPRNTSAIFNLSQTDKRGIGREKNFCIGWSCFSNNGQRIVGNNTPRPVHKSGTYTNVREKFTEISLKASDKPYTFVCSTFKPGEETGFTLSIITK
;
A
#
# COMPACT_ATOMS: atom_id res chain seq x y z
N HIS A 1 -14.08 2.76 -7.24
CA HIS A 1 -13.49 3.56 -6.13
C HIS A 1 -13.12 4.98 -6.57
N GLY A 2 -13.54 6.03 -5.85
CA GLY A 2 -13.43 7.44 -6.30
C GLY A 2 -12.42 8.31 -5.54
N SER A 3 -12.08 7.96 -4.30
CA SER A 3 -11.13 8.71 -3.46
C SER A 3 -10.07 7.82 -2.82
N PHE A 4 -8.99 8.43 -2.32
CA PHE A 4 -7.88 7.70 -1.68
C PHE A 4 -8.34 6.85 -0.48
N GLY A 5 -9.24 7.37 0.36
CA GLY A 5 -9.75 6.67 1.55
C GLY A 5 -10.67 5.47 1.24
N ASP A 6 -11.18 5.38 0.01
CA ASP A 6 -12.04 4.27 -0.42
C ASP A 6 -11.25 3.00 -0.75
N ASN A 7 -9.93 3.13 -0.94
CA ASN A 7 -9.06 2.00 -1.20
C ASN A 7 -9.00 1.04 0.01
N PRO A 8 -8.65 -0.23 -0.21
CA PRO A 8 -8.43 -1.18 0.87
C PRO A 8 -7.37 -0.68 1.86
N GLN A 9 -7.68 -0.85 3.15
CA GLN A 9 -6.81 -0.42 4.24
C GLN A 9 -6.55 -1.57 5.21
N PHE A 10 -5.31 -1.67 5.68
CA PHE A 10 -4.84 -2.76 6.53
C PHE A 10 -4.18 -2.19 7.78
N LYS A 11 -4.40 -2.87 8.92
CA LYS A 11 -3.72 -2.54 10.17
C LYS A 11 -2.43 -3.35 10.25
N LEU A 12 -1.32 -2.70 10.61
CA LEU A 12 -0.04 -3.37 10.86
C LEU A 12 0.45 -3.03 12.26
N THR A 13 0.56 -4.05 13.11
CA THR A 13 1.15 -3.92 14.45
C THR A 13 2.65 -4.22 14.37
N VAL A 14 3.47 -3.34 14.94
CA VAL A 14 4.94 -3.45 14.91
C VAL A 14 5.46 -3.43 16.35
N PRO A 15 5.62 -4.61 16.99
CA PRO A 15 5.98 -4.69 18.42
C PRO A 15 7.45 -4.33 18.69
N ARG A 16 8.31 -4.35 17.67
CA ARG A 16 9.73 -4.05 17.75
C ARG A 16 10.18 -3.32 16.50
N ASN A 17 11.23 -2.50 16.63
CA ASN A 17 11.87 -1.89 15.46
C ASN A 17 12.29 -3.02 14.50
N THR A 18 11.89 -2.93 13.23
CA THR A 18 12.16 -3.99 12.24
C THR A 18 12.45 -3.38 10.87
N SER A 19 13.31 -4.04 10.10
CA SER A 19 13.41 -3.80 8.66
C SER A 19 12.44 -4.73 7.95
N ALA A 20 11.63 -4.18 7.05
CA ALA A 20 10.58 -4.89 6.36
C ALA A 20 10.65 -4.64 4.85
N ILE A 21 10.52 -5.71 4.08
CA ILE A 21 10.35 -5.67 2.63
C ILE A 21 8.86 -5.83 2.34
N PHE A 22 8.29 -4.82 1.68
CA PHE A 22 6.92 -4.82 1.19
C PHE A 22 6.93 -5.18 -0.29
N ASN A 23 6.15 -6.19 -0.67
CA ASN A 23 5.85 -6.51 -2.06
C ASN A 23 4.36 -6.27 -2.32
N LEU A 24 4.04 -5.27 -3.15
CA LEU A 24 2.70 -5.08 -3.67
C LEU A 24 2.65 -5.64 -5.10
N SER A 25 1.89 -6.72 -5.30
CA SER A 25 1.71 -7.35 -6.60
C SER A 25 0.27 -7.23 -7.08
N GLN A 26 0.08 -6.89 -8.35
CA GLN A 26 -1.24 -6.91 -9.00
C GLN A 26 -1.46 -8.23 -9.74
N THR A 27 -2.73 -8.63 -9.87
CA THR A 27 -3.13 -9.85 -10.59
C THR A 27 -2.49 -9.89 -11.98
N ASP A 28 -1.97 -11.06 -12.34
CA ASP A 28 -1.38 -11.27 -13.64
C ASP A 28 -2.47 -11.28 -14.72
N LYS A 29 -2.38 -10.32 -15.65
CA LYS A 29 -3.32 -10.18 -16.77
C LYS A 29 -2.73 -10.68 -18.09
N ARG A 30 -1.55 -11.31 -18.08
CA ARG A 30 -0.94 -11.89 -19.28
C ARG A 30 -1.87 -12.93 -19.90
N GLY A 31 -2.20 -12.76 -21.18
CA GLY A 31 -3.06 -13.68 -21.94
C GLY A 31 -4.56 -13.35 -21.91
N ILE A 32 -5.02 -12.39 -21.10
CA ILE A 32 -6.42 -11.95 -21.02
C ILE A 32 -6.58 -10.60 -21.76
N GLY A 33 -6.10 -10.52 -23.00
CA GLY A 33 -6.21 -9.32 -23.86
C GLY A 33 -5.09 -8.28 -23.71
N ARG A 34 -5.39 -7.03 -24.12
CA ARG A 34 -4.43 -5.88 -24.16
C ARG A 34 -4.32 -5.12 -22.83
N GLU A 35 -4.76 -5.70 -21.72
CA GLU A 35 -4.79 -4.98 -20.44
C GLU A 35 -3.37 -4.75 -19.90
N LYS A 36 -3.03 -3.48 -19.72
CA LYS A 36 -1.75 -3.05 -19.15
C LYS A 36 -1.83 -3.14 -17.62
N ASN A 37 -0.68 -3.40 -16.99
CA ASN A 37 -0.55 -3.20 -15.55
C ASN A 37 -0.90 -1.74 -15.20
N PHE A 38 -1.45 -1.53 -14.02
CA PHE A 38 -1.69 -0.20 -13.46
C PHE A 38 -0.45 0.33 -12.76
N CYS A 39 -0.36 1.65 -12.65
CA CYS A 39 0.62 2.27 -11.78
C CYS A 39 0.18 2.06 -10.33
N ILE A 40 0.91 1.25 -9.56
CA ILE A 40 0.53 0.84 -8.21
C ILE A 40 1.46 1.42 -7.14
N GLY A 41 0.92 1.57 -5.93
CA GLY A 41 1.68 2.02 -4.77
C GLY A 41 0.94 1.80 -3.46
N TRP A 42 1.66 2.03 -2.37
CA TRP A 42 1.10 2.01 -1.03
C TRP A 42 1.61 3.19 -0.20
N SER A 43 0.83 3.56 0.81
CA SER A 43 1.18 4.55 1.84
C SER A 43 0.89 3.99 3.23
N CYS A 44 1.74 4.35 4.19
CA CYS A 44 1.64 3.95 5.59
C CYS A 44 1.48 5.19 6.47
N PHE A 45 0.57 5.12 7.43
CA PHE A 45 0.21 6.21 8.32
C PHE A 45 0.31 5.77 9.77
N SER A 46 0.89 6.61 10.62
CA SER A 46 0.84 6.46 12.08
C SER A 46 -0.40 7.17 12.61
N ASN A 47 -1.57 6.54 12.44
CA ASN A 47 -2.86 7.10 12.85
C ASN A 47 -3.64 6.15 13.77
N ASN A 48 -2.93 5.35 14.57
CA ASN A 48 -3.50 4.43 15.53
C ASN A 48 -4.42 3.35 14.91
N GLY A 49 -4.15 2.95 13.67
CA GLY A 49 -4.95 1.99 12.92
C GLY A 49 -6.33 2.52 12.53
N GLN A 50 -6.57 3.83 12.65
CA GLN A 50 -7.83 4.42 12.22
C GLN A 50 -7.92 4.42 10.71
N ARG A 51 -9.14 4.31 10.18
CA ARG A 51 -9.36 4.39 8.74
C ARG A 51 -9.02 5.79 8.24
N ILE A 52 -8.25 5.88 7.16
CA ILE A 52 -8.05 7.12 6.41
C ILE A 52 -9.35 7.47 5.71
N VAL A 53 -9.89 8.66 5.94
CA VAL A 53 -11.16 9.13 5.39
C VAL A 53 -11.01 10.52 4.77
N GLY A 54 -11.66 10.72 3.62
CA GLY A 54 -11.80 12.03 2.97
C GLY A 54 -10.48 12.73 2.62
N ASN A 55 -10.56 14.06 2.50
CA ASN A 55 -9.45 14.91 2.02
C ASN A 55 -8.44 15.27 3.11
N ASN A 56 -8.76 15.08 4.39
CA ASN A 56 -7.86 15.42 5.50
C ASN A 56 -6.96 14.24 5.88
N THR A 57 -6.30 13.67 4.87
CA THR A 57 -5.41 12.53 5.05
C THR A 57 -4.13 12.98 5.77
N PRO A 58 -3.76 12.41 6.93
CA PRO A 58 -2.53 12.75 7.62
C PRO A 58 -1.32 12.47 6.73
N ARG A 59 -0.17 13.11 7.00
CA ARG A 59 1.05 12.85 6.22
C ARG A 59 1.48 11.37 6.40
N PRO A 60 1.77 10.63 5.31
CA PRO A 60 2.27 9.27 5.43
C PRO A 60 3.66 9.27 6.08
N VAL A 61 3.89 8.32 6.98
CA VAL A 61 5.20 8.07 7.62
C VAL A 61 6.13 7.27 6.69
N HIS A 62 5.56 6.42 5.84
CA HIS A 62 6.27 5.72 4.77
C HIS A 62 5.39 5.63 3.52
N LYS A 63 6.04 5.49 2.36
CA LYS A 63 5.37 5.27 1.07
C LYS A 63 6.25 4.42 0.17
N SER A 64 5.62 3.73 -0.77
CA SER A 64 6.30 2.92 -1.79
C SER A 64 7.16 3.70 -2.80
N GLY A 65 7.24 5.04 -2.69
CA GLY A 65 7.83 5.91 -3.71
C GLY A 65 6.90 6.15 -4.90
N THR A 66 7.46 6.49 -6.06
CA THR A 66 6.74 6.82 -7.29
C THR A 66 5.86 5.65 -7.76
N TYR A 67 4.61 5.91 -8.13
CA TYR A 67 3.73 4.88 -8.69
C TYR A 67 4.28 4.45 -10.05
N THR A 68 4.49 3.16 -10.22
CA THR A 68 5.15 2.60 -11.41
C THR A 68 4.28 1.53 -12.05
N ASN A 69 4.31 1.48 -13.38
CA ASN A 69 3.61 0.49 -14.18
C ASN A 69 4.41 -0.82 -14.19
N VAL A 70 4.35 -1.55 -13.08
CA VAL A 70 5.04 -2.83 -12.86
C VAL A 70 4.07 -3.83 -12.26
N ARG A 71 4.26 -5.12 -12.54
CA ARG A 71 3.43 -6.16 -11.92
C ARG A 71 3.64 -6.23 -10.41
N GLU A 72 4.88 -6.09 -9.99
CA GLU A 72 5.28 -6.22 -8.59
C GLU A 72 6.16 -5.04 -8.19
N LYS A 73 5.92 -4.52 -6.99
CA LYS A 73 6.65 -3.39 -6.44
C LYS A 73 7.21 -3.73 -5.08
N PHE A 74 8.53 -3.84 -5.04
CA PHE A 74 9.31 -4.07 -3.82
C PHE A 74 9.73 -2.75 -3.19
N THR A 75 9.61 -2.63 -1.88
CA THR A 75 10.10 -1.48 -1.13
C THR A 75 10.61 -1.94 0.23
N GLU A 76 11.85 -1.63 0.54
CA GLU A 76 12.42 -1.86 1.87
C GLU A 76 12.24 -0.59 2.73
N ILE A 77 11.73 -0.76 3.95
CA ILE A 77 11.59 0.31 4.93
C ILE A 77 11.99 -0.17 6.32
N SER A 78 12.45 0.76 7.16
CA SER A 78 12.57 0.53 8.60
C SER A 78 11.33 1.04 9.32
N LEU A 79 10.61 0.14 10.00
CA LEU A 79 9.46 0.48 10.83
C LEU A 79 9.90 0.63 12.28
N LYS A 80 9.40 1.68 12.94
CA LYS A 80 9.58 1.87 14.37
C LYS A 80 8.56 1.04 15.14
N ALA A 81 8.96 0.56 16.31
CA ALA A 81 8.05 -0.05 17.26
C ALA A 81 6.94 0.95 17.62
N SER A 82 5.71 0.46 17.74
CA SER A 82 4.60 1.27 18.20
C SER A 82 3.58 0.42 18.95
N ASP A 83 3.10 0.95 20.08
CA ASP A 83 1.99 0.36 20.83
C ASP A 83 0.65 0.50 20.09
N LYS A 84 0.61 1.36 19.06
CA LYS A 84 -0.57 1.59 18.24
C LYS A 84 -0.31 1.12 16.81
N PRO A 85 -1.28 0.47 16.16
CA PRO A 85 -1.07 -0.04 14.81
C PRO A 85 -0.90 1.09 13.79
N TYR A 86 -0.13 0.81 12.74
CA TYR A 86 -0.09 1.61 11.52
C TYR A 86 -1.29 1.29 10.63
N THR A 87 -1.68 2.23 9.77
CA THR A 87 -2.64 2.00 8.69
C THR A 87 -1.91 2.02 7.35
N PHE A 88 -2.05 0.94 6.59
CA PHE A 88 -1.56 0.84 5.22
C PHE A 88 -2.72 0.99 4.25
N VAL A 89 -2.51 1.78 3.19
CA VAL A 89 -3.45 1.95 2.09
C VAL A 89 -2.73 1.54 0.81
N CYS A 90 -3.29 0.59 0.08
CA CYS A 90 -2.82 0.17 -1.24
C CYS A 90 -3.73 0.78 -2.30
N SER A 91 -3.16 1.37 -3.35
CA SER A 91 -3.95 2.04 -4.38
C SER A 91 -3.27 2.00 -5.74
N THR A 92 -4.07 2.20 -6.77
CA THR A 92 -3.59 2.63 -8.10
C THR A 92 -3.34 4.14 -8.09
N PHE A 93 -2.66 4.64 -9.11
CA PHE A 93 -2.38 6.08 -9.24
C PHE A 93 -3.64 6.86 -9.67
N LYS A 94 -4.42 6.32 -10.61
CA LYS A 94 -5.63 6.97 -11.10
C LYS A 94 -6.87 6.37 -10.42
N PRO A 95 -7.85 7.21 -10.04
CA PRO A 95 -9.14 6.71 -9.57
C PRO A 95 -9.85 5.94 -10.69
N GLY A 96 -10.70 4.98 -10.29
CA GLY A 96 -11.47 4.14 -11.22
C GLY A 96 -10.70 2.96 -11.84
N GLU A 97 -9.40 2.81 -11.56
CA GLU A 97 -8.64 1.62 -11.96
C GLU A 97 -8.87 0.48 -10.95
N GLU A 98 -9.32 -0.70 -11.42
CA GLU A 98 -9.63 -1.84 -10.57
C GLU A 98 -8.84 -3.09 -11.00
N THR A 99 -8.15 -3.69 -10.04
CA THR A 99 -7.42 -4.95 -10.20
C THR A 99 -7.33 -5.69 -8.88
N GLY A 100 -7.25 -7.01 -8.93
CA GLY A 100 -6.85 -7.79 -7.76
C GLY A 100 -5.38 -7.49 -7.41
N PHE A 101 -5.05 -7.58 -6.13
CA PHE A 101 -3.67 -7.41 -5.67
C PHE A 101 -3.40 -8.23 -4.40
N THR A 102 -2.10 -8.45 -4.15
CA THR A 102 -1.59 -9.05 -2.92
C THR A 102 -0.53 -8.11 -2.33
N LEU A 103 -0.61 -7.87 -1.02
CA LEU A 103 0.43 -7.20 -0.25
C LEU A 103 1.13 -8.24 0.64
N SER A 104 2.41 -8.50 0.37
CA SER A 104 3.26 -9.37 1.19
C SER A 104 4.25 -8.54 1.98
N ILE A 105 4.41 -8.85 3.27
CA ILE A 105 5.33 -8.17 4.18
C ILE A 105 6.30 -9.21 4.73
N ILE A 106 7.59 -9.00 4.50
CA ILE A 106 8.66 -9.86 4.98
C ILE A 106 9.50 -9.07 5.97
N THR A 107 9.51 -9.48 7.23
CA THR A 107 10.27 -8.83 8.31
C THR A 107 11.50 -9.64 8.66
N LYS A 108 12.61 -8.95 8.98
CA LYS A 108 13.77 -9.55 9.64
C LYS A 108 13.66 -9.40 11.16
#